data_AF-A0A4Y9ZPD1-F1
#
_entry.id   AF-A0A4Y9ZPD1-F1
#
_cell.length_a   1.000
_cell.length_b   1.000
_cell.length_c   1.000
_cell.angle_alpha   90.00
_cell.angle_beta   90.00
_cell.angle_gamma   90.00
#
_symmetry.space_group_name_H-M   'P 1'
#
loop_
_entity.id
_entity.type
_entity.pdbx_description
1 polymer ?
#
loop_
_entity_poly.entity_id
_entity_poly.type
_entity_poly.pdbx_seq_one_letter_code
_entity_poly.pdbx_strand_id
1 'polypeptide(L)'
;HGLEDEDPEVILKLKSVLWAVGNIGSTQGGLRFLEEEEIIPVILDIADQSLVLSVRGTCFFVLGLISATPLGAEILDDYHWEATLSPLGLPTGLCIPVDIDKFVSIPVWEPVSFDPSSERRLVPPTSQAELEVLTAISNLSNTVIANTASRTLSKLKLKPEYKSVFSSVSTFYRALDLISNSHYRLPVRRYVFDLFNIELDSDIVKQLAEYSKTLVQPSSRSPRPAHPNRVPNVANDADVLINSTMSLLRACTQALHRPALARSIAAPLRTVSTEVQAPVETREKDTKSGEITPIPQKDITTADVISGAPPQLRHRVVRIFQPTRNTMQSGGSKSKFWRIDWDILGGGGRWENPLMGWASSADYMQGTRIIFHSKDDAIHFAEKQGWDYYVQPPTVKKIPPKNYAENYVYKPGKLRIARTK
;
A
#
# COMPACT_ATOMS: atom_id res chain seq x y z
N HIS A 1 8.21 10.73 17.64
CA HIS A 1 7.63 10.22 18.90
C HIS A 1 8.43 9.06 19.50
N GLY A 2 9.77 9.15 19.53
CA GLY A 2 10.65 8.09 20.05
C GLY A 2 11.69 8.62 21.04
N LEU A 3 11.38 9.74 21.71
CA LEU A 3 12.27 10.40 22.67
C LEU A 3 11.58 10.64 24.03
N GLU A 4 10.46 9.98 24.30
CA GLU A 4 9.78 10.03 25.61
C GLU A 4 10.18 8.85 26.49
N ASP A 5 11.49 8.59 26.55
CA ASP A 5 12.09 7.57 27.40
C ASP A 5 13.40 8.12 27.96
N GLU A 6 13.33 9.27 28.65
CA GLU A 6 14.52 9.72 29.37
C GLU A 6 14.74 8.87 30.63
N ASP A 7 13.69 8.30 31.23
CA ASP A 7 13.88 7.28 32.29
C ASP A 7 12.59 6.48 32.61
N PRO A 8 12.50 5.18 32.29
CA PRO A 8 11.37 4.34 32.69
C PRO A 8 11.24 4.23 34.22
N GLU A 9 12.33 4.41 34.97
CA GLU A 9 12.33 4.41 36.43
C GLU A 9 11.57 5.62 36.99
N VAL A 10 11.77 6.80 36.38
CA VAL A 10 11.05 8.02 36.77
C VAL A 10 9.56 7.88 36.49
N ILE A 11 9.17 7.30 35.35
CA ILE A 11 7.76 7.06 35.02
C ILE A 11 7.13 6.09 36.04
N LEU A 12 7.84 5.02 36.39
CA LEU A 12 7.37 4.06 37.39
C LEU A 12 7.20 4.72 38.76
N LYS A 13 8.16 5.55 39.16
CA LYS A 13 8.12 6.32 40.41
C LYS A 13 6.99 7.33 40.43
N LEU A 14 6.75 8.04 39.32
CA LEU A 14 5.62 8.97 39.21
C LEU A 14 4.29 8.22 39.35
N LYS A 15 4.13 7.08 38.65
CA LYS A 15 2.90 6.26 38.75
C LYS A 15 2.68 5.72 40.16
N SER A 16 3.74 5.28 40.86
CA SER A 16 3.61 4.79 42.23
C SER A 16 3.23 5.91 43.21
N VAL A 17 3.76 7.12 43.03
CA VAL A 17 3.36 8.31 43.79
C VAL A 17 1.90 8.67 43.50
N LEU A 18 1.50 8.75 42.22
CA LEU A 18 0.11 9.02 41.83
C LEU A 18 -0.86 8.00 42.46
N TRP A 19 -0.48 6.72 42.43
CA TRP A 19 -1.29 5.66 43.04
C TRP A 19 -1.42 5.80 44.55
N ALA A 20 -0.33 6.12 45.25
CA ALA A 20 -0.36 6.37 46.68
C ALA A 20 -1.25 7.58 47.02
N VAL A 21 -1.12 8.67 46.27
CA VAL A 21 -1.96 9.87 46.39
C VAL A 21 -3.43 9.55 46.17
N GLY A 22 -3.79 8.76 45.16
CA GLY A 22 -5.17 8.34 44.93
C GLY A 22 -5.77 7.54 46.08
N ASN A 23 -4.97 6.68 46.72
CA ASN A 23 -5.41 5.93 47.90
C ASN A 23 -5.54 6.82 49.16
N ILE A 24 -4.74 7.89 49.27
CA ILE A 24 -4.92 8.89 50.32
C ILE A 24 -6.23 9.66 50.09
N GLY A 25 -6.47 10.10 48.85
CA GLY A 25 -7.65 10.85 48.45
C GLY A 25 -8.97 10.07 48.49
N SER A 26 -8.93 8.74 48.47
CA SER A 26 -10.13 7.91 48.65
C SER A 26 -10.65 7.90 50.09
N THR A 27 -9.86 8.40 51.04
CA THR A 27 -10.26 8.54 52.44
C THR A 27 -10.73 9.96 52.74
N GLN A 28 -11.75 10.11 53.58
CA GLN A 28 -12.36 11.41 53.88
C GLN A 28 -11.38 12.41 54.55
N GLY A 29 -10.44 11.91 55.37
CA GLY A 29 -9.40 12.75 55.99
C GLY A 29 -8.24 13.08 55.05
N GLY A 30 -7.85 12.12 54.20
CA GLY A 30 -6.75 12.32 53.25
C GLY A 30 -7.11 13.29 52.11
N LEU A 31 -8.38 13.38 51.73
CA LEU A 31 -8.83 14.35 50.72
C LEU A 31 -8.57 15.80 51.13
N ARG A 32 -8.81 16.17 52.39
CA ARG A 32 -8.54 17.53 52.89
C ARG A 32 -7.08 17.92 52.74
N PHE A 33 -6.18 16.97 52.99
CA PHE A 33 -4.75 17.16 52.78
C PHE A 33 -4.41 17.39 51.29
N LEU A 34 -5.05 16.66 50.36
CA LEU A 34 -4.84 16.87 48.92
C LEU A 34 -5.37 18.22 48.43
N GLU A 35 -6.45 18.70 49.03
CA GLU A 35 -7.05 20.00 48.77
C GLU A 35 -6.14 21.14 49.27
N GLU A 36 -5.65 21.06 50.51
CA GLU A 36 -4.76 22.06 51.12
C GLU A 36 -3.41 22.21 50.39
N GLU A 37 -2.85 21.11 49.90
CA GLU A 37 -1.57 21.09 49.18
C GLU A 37 -1.72 21.25 47.65
N GLU A 38 -2.93 21.56 47.15
CA GLU A 38 -3.23 21.77 45.73
C GLU A 38 -2.78 20.62 44.80
N ILE A 39 -2.87 19.37 45.26
CA ILE A 39 -2.37 18.19 44.52
C ILE A 39 -3.33 17.80 43.38
N ILE A 40 -4.63 17.99 43.55
CA ILE A 40 -5.66 17.62 42.56
C ILE A 40 -5.45 18.34 41.21
N PRO A 41 -5.24 19.68 41.16
CA PRO A 41 -4.86 20.39 39.93
C PRO A 41 -3.64 19.80 39.23
N VAL A 42 -2.61 19.39 39.97
CA VAL A 42 -1.39 18.81 39.40
C VAL A 42 -1.68 17.47 38.72
N ILE A 43 -2.53 16.63 39.31
CA ILE A 43 -2.94 15.35 38.72
C ILE A 43 -3.70 15.59 37.40
N LEU A 44 -4.60 16.58 37.38
CA LEU A 44 -5.37 16.96 36.20
C LEU A 44 -4.46 17.52 35.09
N ASP A 45 -3.49 18.36 35.44
CA ASP A 45 -2.52 18.89 34.47
C ASP A 45 -1.66 17.78 33.86
N ILE A 46 -1.21 16.81 34.67
CA ILE A 46 -0.52 15.62 34.18
C ILE A 46 -1.45 14.78 33.29
N ALA A 47 -2.73 14.64 33.65
CA ALA A 47 -3.71 13.88 32.87
C ALA A 47 -3.92 14.48 31.47
N ASP A 48 -3.94 15.80 31.35
CA ASP A 48 -4.16 16.51 30.09
C ASP A 48 -2.89 16.65 29.24
N GLN A 49 -1.76 17.01 29.86
CA GLN A 49 -0.54 17.38 29.13
C GLN A 49 0.40 16.19 28.85
N SER A 50 0.37 15.14 29.67
CA SER A 50 1.35 14.05 29.56
C SER A 50 1.24 13.34 28.22
N LEU A 51 2.31 13.22 27.45
CA LEU A 51 2.29 12.50 26.17
C LEU A 51 2.31 10.97 26.37
N VAL A 52 2.64 10.50 27.58
CA VAL A 52 2.65 9.10 27.96
C VAL A 52 1.23 8.65 28.36
N LEU A 53 0.53 8.00 27.44
CA LEU A 53 -0.85 7.53 27.64
C LEU A 53 -1.03 6.63 28.86
N SER A 54 -0.01 5.84 29.22
CA SER A 54 -0.08 5.01 30.42
C SER A 54 -0.05 5.82 31.72
N VAL A 55 0.56 7.00 31.71
CA VAL A 55 0.49 7.95 32.84
C VAL A 55 -0.88 8.62 32.86
N ARG A 56 -1.41 9.07 31.72
CA ARG A 56 -2.79 9.59 31.62
C ARG A 56 -3.82 8.60 32.18
N GLY A 57 -3.71 7.33 31.79
CA GLY A 57 -4.56 6.26 32.31
C GLY A 57 -4.41 6.07 33.83
N THR A 58 -3.21 6.22 34.37
CA THR A 58 -2.98 6.17 35.82
C THR A 58 -3.67 7.33 36.53
N CYS A 59 -3.54 8.56 36.01
CA CYS A 59 -4.23 9.74 36.54
C CYS A 59 -5.76 9.57 36.48
N PHE A 60 -6.29 9.04 35.38
CA PHE A 60 -7.71 8.75 35.23
C PHE A 60 -8.24 7.82 36.34
N PHE A 61 -7.52 6.73 36.65
CA PHE A 61 -7.89 5.86 37.77
C PHE A 61 -7.77 6.55 39.12
N VAL A 62 -6.72 7.36 39.32
CA VAL A 62 -6.48 8.10 40.57
C VAL A 62 -7.58 9.13 40.83
N LEU A 63 -8.01 9.87 39.81
CA LEU A 63 -9.14 10.78 39.90
C LEU A 63 -10.44 10.01 40.20
N GLY A 64 -10.59 8.80 39.65
CA GLY A 64 -11.68 7.89 40.00
C GLY A 64 -11.68 7.53 41.50
N LEU A 65 -10.51 7.23 42.07
CA LEU A 65 -10.37 6.96 43.51
C LEU A 65 -10.72 8.18 44.37
N ILE A 66 -10.33 9.40 43.95
CA ILE A 66 -10.67 10.65 44.63
C ILE A 66 -12.19 10.90 44.57
N SER A 67 -12.80 10.67 43.41
CA SER A 67 -14.25 10.81 43.18
C SER A 67 -15.10 9.85 44.02
N ALA A 68 -14.51 8.81 44.63
CA ALA A 68 -15.24 7.89 45.51
C ALA A 68 -15.76 8.55 46.79
N THR A 69 -15.23 9.73 47.13
CA THR A 69 -15.71 10.54 48.25
C THR A 69 -16.69 11.63 47.75
N PRO A 70 -17.77 11.95 48.49
CA PRO A 70 -18.73 12.98 48.05
C PRO A 70 -18.08 14.35 47.83
N LEU A 71 -17.17 14.75 48.72
CA LEU A 71 -16.46 16.03 48.60
C LEU A 71 -15.44 16.00 47.45
N GLY A 72 -14.82 14.86 47.16
CA GLY A 72 -13.92 14.71 46.02
C GLY A 72 -14.65 14.77 44.69
N ALA A 73 -15.87 14.23 44.62
CA ALA A 73 -16.74 14.36 43.46
C ALA A 73 -17.13 15.83 43.19
N GLU A 74 -17.44 16.59 44.23
CA GLU A 74 -17.75 18.03 44.14
C GLU A 74 -16.53 18.84 43.66
N ILE A 75 -15.34 18.59 44.24
CA ILE A 75 -14.10 19.25 43.81
C ILE A 75 -13.79 18.95 42.34
N LEU A 76 -13.97 17.70 41.89
CA LEU A 76 -13.70 17.33 40.50
C LEU A 76 -14.70 17.95 39.52
N ASP A 77 -15.95 18.16 39.94
CA ASP A 77 -16.96 18.87 39.14
C ASP A 77 -16.53 20.31 38.84
N ASP A 78 -15.92 21.00 39.82
CA ASP A 78 -15.33 22.36 39.64
C ASP A 78 -14.22 22.38 38.56
N TYR A 79 -13.53 21.27 38.37
CA TYR A 79 -12.52 21.09 37.31
C TYR A 79 -13.07 20.48 36.01
N HIS A 80 -14.39 20.40 35.86
CA HIS A 80 -15.07 19.81 34.70
C HIS A 80 -14.78 18.30 34.52
N TRP A 81 -14.66 17.58 35.63
CA TRP A 81 -14.61 16.12 35.68
C TRP A 81 -15.85 15.59 36.39
N GLU A 82 -16.77 15.02 35.62
CA GLU A 82 -18.06 14.56 36.12
C GLU A 82 -17.93 13.18 36.77
N ALA A 83 -18.26 13.10 38.06
CA ALA A 83 -18.30 11.84 38.80
C ALA A 83 -19.64 11.13 38.61
N THR A 84 -19.62 9.82 38.40
CA THR A 84 -20.87 9.07 38.27
C THR A 84 -21.48 8.79 39.65
N LEU A 85 -22.77 9.10 39.78
CA LEU A 85 -23.53 8.88 41.00
C LEU A 85 -24.41 7.64 40.87
N SER A 86 -24.55 6.91 41.98
CA SER A 86 -25.55 5.85 42.11
C SER A 86 -26.96 6.45 42.17
N PRO A 87 -28.03 5.66 41.98
CA PRO A 87 -29.41 6.14 42.13
C PRO A 87 -29.74 6.72 43.51
N LEU A 88 -28.92 6.43 44.53
CA LEU A 88 -29.03 6.97 45.88
C LEU A 88 -28.23 8.27 46.07
N GLY A 89 -27.61 8.80 45.01
CA GLY A 89 -26.79 10.02 45.06
C GLY A 89 -25.39 9.83 45.63
N LEU A 90 -24.98 8.59 45.94
CA LEU A 90 -23.62 8.30 46.40
C LEU A 90 -22.67 8.13 45.22
N PRO A 91 -21.46 8.70 45.25
CA PRO A 91 -20.49 8.53 44.18
C PRO A 91 -20.04 7.08 44.06
N THR A 92 -19.82 6.62 42.83
CA THR A 92 -19.41 5.23 42.56
C THR A 92 -17.90 5.05 42.42
N GLY A 93 -17.11 6.14 42.50
CA GLY A 93 -15.65 6.10 42.32
C GLY A 93 -15.21 6.03 40.85
N LEU A 94 -16.04 6.53 39.94
CA LEU A 94 -15.68 6.73 38.53
C LEU A 94 -15.89 8.20 38.19
N CYS A 95 -14.94 8.79 37.47
CA CYS A 95 -15.02 10.16 36.99
C CYS A 95 -14.59 10.23 35.52
N ILE A 96 -15.23 11.10 34.74
CA ILE A 96 -14.95 11.26 33.31
C ILE A 96 -14.79 12.75 33.02
N PRO A 97 -13.77 13.16 32.23
CA PRO A 97 -13.66 14.55 31.79
C PRO A 97 -14.86 14.90 30.90
N VAL A 98 -15.45 16.08 31.10
CA VAL A 98 -16.51 16.60 30.22
C VAL A 98 -15.96 16.79 28.80
N ASP A 99 -14.72 17.29 28.68
CA ASP A 99 -14.01 17.45 27.41
C ASP A 99 -13.16 16.21 27.06
N ILE A 100 -13.81 15.15 26.60
CA ILE A 100 -13.15 13.87 26.24
C ILE A 100 -12.06 14.08 25.18
N ASP A 101 -12.33 14.95 24.19
CA ASP A 101 -11.38 15.22 23.10
C ASP A 101 -10.05 15.77 23.62
N LYS A 102 -10.08 16.60 24.66
CA LYS A 102 -8.87 17.16 25.27
C LYS A 102 -8.01 16.04 25.87
N PHE A 103 -8.62 15.12 26.62
CA PHE A 103 -7.93 14.01 27.28
C PHE A 103 -7.43 12.93 26.30
N VAL A 104 -8.21 12.64 25.25
CA VAL A 104 -7.89 11.56 24.29
C VAL A 104 -7.00 12.06 23.14
N SER A 105 -6.95 13.37 22.87
CA SER A 105 -6.13 13.91 21.80
C SER A 105 -4.63 13.67 22.04
N ILE A 106 -3.96 13.19 20.99
CA ILE A 106 -2.51 13.02 20.92
C ILE A 106 -2.03 13.96 19.82
N PRO A 107 -0.99 14.77 20.05
CA PRO A 107 -0.45 15.63 19.01
C PRO A 107 -0.01 14.78 17.81
N VAL A 108 -0.54 15.14 16.64
CA VAL A 108 -0.20 14.46 15.38
C VAL A 108 1.31 14.57 15.19
N TRP A 109 1.96 13.44 14.98
CA TRP A 109 3.38 13.43 14.64
C TRP A 109 3.57 14.10 13.28
N GLU A 110 4.26 15.23 13.25
CA GLU A 110 4.67 15.85 12.00
C GLU A 110 5.87 15.08 11.43
N PRO A 111 5.74 14.43 10.26
CA PRO A 111 6.86 13.75 9.64
C PRO A 111 7.90 14.79 9.23
N VAL A 112 9.18 14.50 9.49
CA VAL A 112 10.29 15.31 8.99
C VAL A 112 10.17 15.39 7.47
N SER A 113 9.98 16.61 6.94
CA SER A 113 9.84 16.83 5.50
C SER A 113 11.10 16.32 4.80
N PHE A 114 10.93 15.27 3.98
CA PHE A 114 11.99 14.77 3.13
C PHE A 114 12.20 15.75 1.98
N ASP A 115 13.36 16.41 1.92
CA ASP A 115 13.77 17.20 0.76
C ASP A 115 14.25 16.24 -0.36
N PRO A 116 13.48 16.10 -1.46
CA PRO A 116 13.82 15.18 -2.54
C PRO A 116 15.10 15.56 -3.29
N SER A 117 15.56 16.80 -3.14
CA SER A 117 16.78 17.31 -3.79
C SER A 117 18.07 16.93 -3.06
N SER A 118 17.95 16.46 -1.81
CA SER A 118 19.07 15.95 -1.04
C SER A 118 19.41 14.52 -1.48
N GLU A 119 20.24 14.37 -2.52
CA GLU A 119 20.87 13.08 -2.83
C GLU A 119 21.78 12.69 -1.64
N ARG A 120 21.20 11.98 -0.66
CA ARG A 120 21.93 11.45 0.49
C ARG A 120 22.71 10.23 0.05
N ARG A 121 23.89 10.44 -0.54
CA ARG A 121 24.81 9.37 -0.87
C ARG A 121 25.65 9.03 0.36
N LEU A 122 25.57 7.79 0.83
CA LEU A 122 26.41 7.33 1.92
C LEU A 122 27.86 7.12 1.46
N VAL A 123 28.83 7.33 2.35
CA VAL A 123 30.25 7.00 2.13
C VAL A 123 30.36 5.50 1.83
N PRO A 124 31.16 5.06 0.83
CA PRO A 124 31.31 3.64 0.54
C PRO A 124 31.82 2.86 1.77
N PRO A 125 31.52 1.55 1.88
CA PRO A 125 31.97 0.74 3.01
C PRO A 125 33.49 0.52 2.95
N THR A 126 34.13 0.51 4.13
CA THR A 126 35.59 0.36 4.25
C THR A 126 36.03 -1.10 4.19
N SER A 127 35.16 -2.03 4.61
CA SER A 127 35.47 -3.46 4.70
C SER A 127 34.92 -4.25 3.51
N GLN A 128 35.72 -5.18 2.98
CA GLN A 128 35.29 -6.12 1.94
C GLN A 128 34.11 -7.00 2.38
N ALA A 129 34.10 -7.43 3.65
CA ALA A 129 33.02 -8.24 4.20
C ALA A 129 31.69 -7.46 4.26
N GLU A 130 31.75 -6.17 4.56
CA GLU A 130 30.60 -5.27 4.58
C GLU A 130 30.05 -5.02 3.17
N LEU A 131 30.95 -4.80 2.19
CA LEU A 131 30.62 -4.68 0.77
C LEU A 131 29.88 -5.91 0.24
N GLU A 132 30.35 -7.12 0.56
CA GLU A 132 29.72 -8.36 0.10
C GLU A 132 28.31 -8.55 0.68
N VAL A 133 28.12 -8.25 1.97
CA VAL A 133 26.81 -8.31 2.62
C VAL A 133 25.85 -7.28 2.03
N LEU A 134 26.26 -6.02 1.90
CA LEU A 134 25.42 -4.95 1.35
C LEU A 134 25.07 -5.19 -0.13
N THR A 135 26.01 -5.75 -0.91
CA THR A 135 25.75 -6.14 -2.30
C THR A 135 24.71 -7.26 -2.39
N ALA A 136 24.81 -8.27 -1.51
CA ALA A 136 23.82 -9.33 -1.45
C ALA A 136 22.45 -8.80 -0.99
N ILE A 137 22.39 -7.84 -0.06
CA ILE A 137 21.15 -7.16 0.33
C ILE A 137 20.57 -6.39 -0.86
N SER A 138 21.37 -5.62 -1.59
CA SER A 138 20.95 -4.89 -2.80
C SER A 138 20.30 -5.82 -3.83
N ASN A 139 20.88 -7.00 -4.05
CA ASN A 139 20.35 -8.01 -4.97
C ASN A 139 19.02 -8.63 -4.53
N LEU A 140 18.61 -8.49 -3.26
CA LEU A 140 17.28 -8.92 -2.80
C LEU A 140 16.15 -8.04 -3.34
N SER A 141 16.45 -6.83 -3.84
CA SER A 141 15.46 -5.95 -4.48
C SER A 141 14.96 -6.54 -5.81
N ASN A 142 15.81 -7.32 -6.50
CA ASN A 142 15.49 -7.95 -7.76
C ASN A 142 14.83 -9.31 -7.56
N THR A 143 13.58 -9.46 -7.97
CA THR A 143 12.79 -10.70 -7.79
C THR A 143 13.39 -11.92 -8.49
N VAL A 144 14.19 -11.74 -9.54
CA VAL A 144 14.83 -12.86 -10.26
C VAL A 144 16.02 -13.42 -9.48
N ILE A 145 16.81 -12.55 -8.84
CA ILE A 145 18.08 -12.88 -8.17
C ILE A 145 17.90 -13.03 -6.64
N ALA A 146 16.75 -12.62 -6.10
CA ALA A 146 16.46 -12.63 -4.67
C ALA A 146 16.70 -14.00 -4.00
N ASN A 147 16.32 -15.11 -4.65
CA ASN A 147 16.54 -16.45 -4.10
C ASN A 147 18.03 -16.80 -3.98
N THR A 148 18.84 -16.42 -4.98
CA THR A 148 20.28 -16.62 -4.92
C THR A 148 20.93 -15.72 -3.88
N ALA A 149 20.51 -14.46 -3.79
CA ALA A 149 20.99 -13.49 -2.82
C ALA A 149 20.65 -13.88 -1.36
N SER A 150 19.45 -14.41 -1.12
CA SER A 150 19.05 -14.93 0.20
C SER A 150 19.92 -16.13 0.61
N ARG A 151 20.17 -17.06 -0.31
CA ARG A 151 21.07 -18.20 -0.02
C ARG A 151 22.50 -17.75 0.26
N THR A 152 23.01 -16.74 -0.43
CA THR A 152 24.33 -16.18 -0.14
C THR A 152 24.37 -15.52 1.23
N LEU A 153 23.34 -14.74 1.62
CA LEU A 153 23.27 -14.11 2.94
C LEU A 153 23.20 -15.14 4.07
N SER A 154 22.40 -16.19 3.91
CA SER A 154 22.34 -17.30 4.88
C SER A 154 23.69 -17.99 5.04
N LYS A 155 24.47 -18.14 3.95
CA LYS A 155 25.84 -18.69 4.00
C LYS A 155 26.82 -17.74 4.67
N LEU A 156 26.74 -16.44 4.38
CA LEU A 156 27.60 -15.42 4.97
C LEU A 156 27.36 -15.31 6.48
N LYS A 157 26.11 -15.38 6.96
CA LYS A 157 25.77 -15.34 8.39
C LYS A 157 26.41 -16.47 9.21
N LEU A 158 26.68 -17.62 8.60
CA LEU A 158 27.31 -18.77 9.26
C LEU A 158 28.84 -18.62 9.41
N LYS A 159 29.48 -17.75 8.61
CA LYS A 159 30.94 -17.58 8.67
C LYS A 159 31.34 -16.70 9.85
N PRO A 160 32.35 -17.08 10.65
CA PRO A 160 32.75 -16.32 11.85
C PRO A 160 33.26 -14.91 11.50
N GLU A 161 33.91 -14.74 10.35
CA GLU A 161 34.43 -13.46 9.84
C GLU A 161 33.34 -12.40 9.64
N TYR A 162 32.10 -12.82 9.35
CA TYR A 162 30.98 -11.93 9.04
C TYR A 162 30.09 -11.66 10.25
N LYS A 163 30.30 -12.36 11.37
CA LYS A 163 29.48 -12.21 12.58
C LYS A 163 29.56 -10.78 13.13
N SER A 164 30.74 -10.16 13.08
CA SER A 164 30.94 -8.75 13.48
C SER A 164 30.17 -7.77 12.60
N VAL A 165 29.99 -8.09 11.31
CA VAL A 165 29.28 -7.25 10.34
C VAL A 165 27.78 -7.24 10.62
N PHE A 166 27.18 -8.39 10.95
CA PHE A 166 25.75 -8.52 11.29
C PHE A 166 25.39 -7.98 12.69
N SER A 167 26.37 -7.71 13.54
CA SER A 167 26.19 -7.05 14.85
C SER A 167 26.53 -5.56 14.83
N SER A 168 27.06 -5.02 13.72
CA SER A 168 27.47 -3.62 13.62
C SER A 168 26.29 -2.70 13.31
N VAL A 169 26.12 -1.66 14.13
CA VAL A 169 25.09 -0.61 13.97
C VAL A 169 25.31 0.21 12.68
N SER A 170 26.57 0.43 12.28
CA SER A 170 26.91 1.13 11.02
C SER A 170 26.43 0.36 9.78
N THR A 171 26.69 -0.95 9.71
CA THR A 171 26.23 -1.80 8.61
C THR A 171 24.70 -1.88 8.58
N PHE A 172 24.09 -1.96 9.76
CA PHE A 172 22.64 -1.97 9.89
C PHE A 172 22.01 -0.67 9.38
N TYR A 173 22.57 0.49 9.72
CA TYR A 173 22.14 1.78 9.18
C TYR A 173 22.20 1.81 7.64
N ARG A 174 23.30 1.34 7.05
CA ARG A 174 23.46 1.24 5.58
C ARG A 174 22.44 0.29 4.96
N ALA A 175 22.13 -0.82 5.61
CA ALA A 175 21.09 -1.75 5.16
C ALA A 175 19.68 -1.10 5.23
N LEU A 176 19.39 -0.33 6.29
CA LEU A 176 18.15 0.44 6.41
C LEU A 176 18.04 1.52 5.31
N ASP A 177 19.14 2.23 5.03
CA ASP A 177 19.19 3.21 3.95
C ASP A 177 18.92 2.55 2.58
N LEU A 178 19.53 1.41 2.30
CA LEU A 178 19.24 0.62 1.09
C LEU A 178 17.76 0.26 1.00
N ILE A 179 17.15 -0.23 2.09
CA ILE A 179 15.73 -0.61 2.13
C ILE A 179 14.80 0.59 1.94
N SER A 180 15.22 1.77 2.38
CA SER A 180 14.46 3.00 2.23
C SER A 180 14.49 3.54 0.80
N ASN A 181 15.65 3.46 0.14
CA ASN A 181 15.88 4.05 -1.18
C ASN A 181 15.53 3.12 -2.34
N SER A 182 15.47 1.79 -2.10
CA SER A 182 15.17 0.81 -3.16
C SER A 182 13.94 -0.05 -2.87
N HIS A 183 13.38 -0.64 -3.93
CA HIS A 183 12.07 -1.31 -3.87
C HIS A 183 12.18 -2.75 -3.34
N TYR A 184 11.95 -2.93 -2.04
CA TYR A 184 11.84 -4.25 -1.40
C TYR A 184 10.41 -4.58 -0.96
N ARG A 185 10.00 -5.83 -1.15
CA ARG A 185 8.75 -6.40 -0.60
C ARG A 185 8.85 -6.56 0.92
N LEU A 186 7.73 -6.42 1.64
CA LEU A 186 7.69 -6.52 3.10
C LEU A 186 8.36 -7.78 3.68
N PRO A 187 8.15 -9.00 3.14
CA PRO A 187 8.83 -10.19 3.68
C PRO A 187 10.37 -10.09 3.60
N VAL A 188 10.88 -9.45 2.56
CA VAL A 188 12.32 -9.22 2.37
C VAL A 188 12.83 -8.16 3.32
N ARG A 189 12.07 -7.06 3.52
CA ARG A 189 12.41 -6.03 4.52
C ARG A 189 12.53 -6.63 5.92
N ARG A 190 11.55 -7.45 6.32
CA ARG A 190 11.57 -8.18 7.59
C ARG A 190 12.74 -9.15 7.67
N TYR A 191 13.00 -9.91 6.60
CA TYR A 191 14.16 -10.79 6.54
C TYR A 191 15.47 -10.03 6.74
N VAL A 192 15.68 -8.88 6.07
CA VAL A 192 16.90 -8.09 6.26
C VAL A 192 16.97 -7.54 7.68
N PHE A 193 15.85 -7.10 8.27
CA PHE A 193 15.82 -6.68 9.67
C PHE A 193 16.24 -7.82 10.62
N ASP A 194 15.66 -9.01 10.44
CA ASP A 194 15.95 -10.23 11.22
C ASP A 194 17.37 -10.80 10.97
N LEU A 195 18.06 -10.36 9.91
CA LEU A 195 19.45 -10.75 9.67
C LEU A 195 20.38 -10.15 10.72
N PHE A 196 20.12 -8.92 11.15
CA PHE A 196 20.90 -8.20 12.16
C PHE A 196 20.34 -8.53 13.55
N ASN A 197 21.18 -9.07 14.42
CA ASN A 197 20.79 -9.37 15.80
C ASN A 197 20.96 -8.09 16.66
N ILE A 198 20.24 -7.03 16.32
CA ILE A 198 20.31 -5.73 17.00
C ILE A 198 18.92 -5.42 17.58
N GLU A 199 18.85 -5.29 18.90
CA GLU A 199 17.64 -4.84 19.60
C GLU A 199 17.56 -3.30 19.48
N LEU A 200 16.39 -2.75 19.14
CA LEU A 200 16.23 -1.31 18.94
C LEU A 200 16.03 -0.60 20.28
N ASP A 201 17.13 -0.31 20.96
CA ASP A 201 17.12 0.48 22.20
C ASP A 201 17.31 1.98 21.92
N SER A 202 16.96 2.83 22.89
CA SER A 202 17.12 4.28 22.83
C SER A 202 18.55 4.70 22.44
N ASP A 203 19.56 4.03 23.00
CA ASP A 203 20.97 4.30 22.71
C ASP A 203 21.36 3.93 21.27
N ILE A 204 20.81 2.83 20.74
CA ILE A 204 21.05 2.43 19.36
C ILE A 204 20.36 3.39 18.40
N VAL A 205 19.17 3.89 18.73
CA VAL A 205 18.49 4.92 17.94
C VAL A 205 19.30 6.21 17.92
N LYS A 206 19.90 6.63 19.05
CA LYS A 206 20.83 7.77 19.09
C LYS A 206 22.05 7.53 18.21
N GLN A 207 22.67 6.35 18.28
CA GLN A 207 23.79 5.98 17.39
C GLN A 207 23.39 5.99 15.91
N LEU A 208 22.22 5.47 15.56
CA LEU A 208 21.69 5.53 14.18
C LEU A 208 21.48 6.98 13.72
N ALA A 209 21.01 7.86 14.60
CA ALA A 209 20.88 9.28 14.32
C ALA A 209 22.23 9.96 14.11
N GLU A 210 23.27 9.59 14.87
CA GLU A 210 24.65 10.06 14.64
C GLU A 210 25.23 9.54 13.33
N TYR A 211 25.02 8.26 13.00
CA TYR A 211 25.43 7.68 11.72
C TYR A 211 24.74 8.35 10.54
N SER A 212 23.48 8.78 10.70
CA SER A 212 22.78 9.55 9.66
C SER A 212 23.41 10.89 9.33
N LYS A 213 24.21 11.47 10.24
CA LYS A 213 24.94 12.72 10.02
C LYS A 213 26.36 12.47 9.53
N THR A 214 27.03 11.45 10.07
CA THR A 214 28.45 11.18 9.82
C THR A 214 28.71 10.40 8.53
N LEU A 215 27.81 9.50 8.13
CA LEU A 215 27.98 8.64 6.95
C LEU A 215 27.50 9.28 5.65
N VAL A 216 26.86 10.45 5.70
CA VAL A 216 26.44 11.19 4.50
C VAL A 216 27.68 11.84 3.87
N GLN A 217 27.92 11.57 2.58
CA GLN A 217 29.00 12.22 1.86
C GLN A 217 28.74 13.73 1.81
N PRO A 218 29.74 14.58 2.12
CA PRO A 218 29.61 16.01 1.87
C PRO A 218 29.41 16.21 0.36
N SER A 219 28.44 17.05 -0.01
CA SER A 219 28.08 17.30 -1.41
C SER A 219 29.27 17.89 -2.17
N SER A 220 30.09 17.03 -2.78
CA SER A 220 31.16 17.46 -3.69
C SER A 220 30.57 17.80 -5.06
N ARG A 221 29.74 18.83 -5.10
CA ARG A 221 29.35 19.47 -6.34
C ARG A 221 30.22 20.72 -6.52
N SER A 222 31.47 20.53 -6.93
CA SER A 222 32.11 21.58 -7.73
C SER A 222 31.49 21.50 -9.13
N PRO A 223 31.04 22.62 -9.73
CA PRO A 223 30.72 22.62 -11.15
C PRO A 223 32.00 22.24 -11.89
N ARG A 224 31.99 21.13 -12.63
CA ARG A 224 33.13 20.81 -13.50
C ARG A 224 33.36 22.00 -14.44
N PRO A 225 34.57 22.60 -14.51
CA PRO A 225 34.83 23.64 -15.49
C PRO A 225 34.71 23.01 -16.87
N ALA A 226 33.90 23.63 -17.73
CA ALA A 226 33.78 23.22 -19.13
C ALA A 226 35.16 23.30 -19.80
N HIS A 227 35.69 22.18 -20.28
CA HIS A 227 36.91 22.19 -21.09
C HIS A 227 36.62 22.88 -22.42
N PRO A 228 37.37 23.95 -22.79
CA PRO A 228 37.24 24.59 -24.08
C PRO A 228 38.07 23.76 -25.06
N ASN A 229 37.41 22.86 -25.80
CA ASN A 229 37.80 22.35 -27.13
C ASN A 229 37.22 20.96 -27.34
N ARG A 230 35.95 20.92 -27.75
CA ARG A 230 35.47 19.86 -28.63
C ARG A 230 34.47 20.46 -29.59
N VAL A 231 34.86 20.53 -30.86
CA VAL A 231 34.06 21.03 -31.98
C VAL A 231 32.82 20.13 -32.13
N PRO A 232 31.60 20.68 -32.27
CA PRO A 232 30.39 19.87 -32.30
C PRO A 232 30.23 19.22 -33.68
N ASN A 233 30.27 17.89 -33.74
CA ASN A 233 29.73 17.17 -34.88
C ASN A 233 28.23 16.97 -34.66
N VAL A 234 27.45 17.76 -35.40
CA VAL A 234 25.99 17.73 -35.44
C VAL A 234 25.56 16.50 -36.25
N ALA A 235 25.41 15.37 -35.57
CA ALA A 235 24.53 14.24 -35.92
C ALA A 235 24.94 13.04 -35.04
N ASN A 236 24.16 12.77 -33.98
CA ASN A 236 23.95 11.46 -33.32
C ASN A 236 23.65 11.52 -31.80
N ASP A 237 23.55 12.70 -31.18
CA ASP A 237 23.22 12.83 -29.75
C ASP A 237 21.75 13.20 -29.45
N ALA A 238 20.79 12.60 -30.16
CA ALA A 238 19.36 12.70 -29.81
C ALA A 238 18.84 11.50 -28.99
N ASP A 239 19.56 10.37 -28.98
CA ASP A 239 19.05 9.12 -28.40
C ASP A 239 19.47 8.83 -26.95
N VAL A 240 20.37 9.64 -26.36
CA VAL A 240 20.87 9.41 -24.99
C VAL A 240 20.20 10.32 -23.95
N LEU A 241 19.53 11.40 -24.36
CA LEU A 241 18.88 12.36 -23.45
C LEU A 241 17.37 12.14 -23.22
N ILE A 242 16.75 11.19 -23.92
CA ILE A 242 15.32 10.88 -23.75
C ILE A 242 15.09 9.82 -22.66
N ASN A 243 16.09 8.99 -22.34
CA ASN A 243 15.94 7.89 -21.36
C ASN A 243 16.31 8.26 -19.91
N SER A 244 16.89 9.43 -19.64
CA SER A 244 17.22 9.88 -18.27
C SER A 244 16.27 10.95 -17.70
N THR A 245 15.34 11.49 -18.50
CA THR A 245 14.38 12.52 -18.06
C THR A 245 12.95 11.98 -17.87
N MET A 246 12.69 10.72 -18.26
CA MET A 246 11.36 10.09 -18.20
C MET A 246 11.16 9.12 -17.01
N SER A 247 11.93 9.26 -15.93
CA SER A 247 11.66 8.59 -14.65
C SER A 247 11.29 9.54 -13.50
N LEU A 248 11.40 10.86 -13.70
CA LEU A 248 11.19 11.87 -12.64
C LEU A 248 9.86 12.65 -12.73
N LEU A 249 8.97 12.30 -13.66
CA LEU A 249 7.68 13.00 -13.83
C LEU A 249 6.44 12.10 -13.74
N ARG A 250 6.55 10.88 -13.19
CA ARG A 250 5.40 9.97 -13.04
C ARG A 250 4.99 9.63 -11.61
N ALA A 251 5.58 10.30 -10.62
CA ALA A 251 5.28 10.11 -9.21
C ALA A 251 5.11 11.44 -8.49
N CYS A 252 4.17 12.28 -8.94
CA CYS A 252 3.49 13.31 -8.16
C CYS A 252 2.55 14.09 -9.09
N THR A 253 1.26 13.74 -9.08
CA THR A 253 0.09 14.62 -9.34
C THR A 253 -1.15 13.76 -9.54
N GLN A 254 -1.59 13.04 -8.50
CA GLN A 254 -2.99 12.60 -8.39
C GLN A 254 -3.45 12.65 -6.94
N ALA A 255 -3.44 13.86 -6.38
CA ALA A 255 -4.32 14.23 -5.28
C ALA A 255 -4.27 15.75 -5.18
N LEU A 256 -5.19 16.43 -5.89
CA LEU A 256 -5.80 17.70 -5.50
C LEU A 256 -6.86 18.05 -6.55
N HIS A 257 -8.12 18.09 -6.12
CA HIS A 257 -9.23 18.68 -6.87
C HIS A 257 -9.12 20.21 -6.82
N ARG A 258 -9.39 20.91 -7.94
CA ARG A 258 -10.28 22.10 -8.08
C ARG A 258 -10.25 22.72 -9.51
N PRO A 259 -11.19 23.62 -9.90
CA PRO A 259 -11.99 23.47 -11.13
C PRO A 259 -11.66 24.42 -12.31
N ALA A 260 -12.26 24.08 -13.47
CA ALA A 260 -12.75 24.90 -14.59
C ALA A 260 -11.79 25.80 -15.40
N LEU A 261 -11.66 25.53 -16.71
CA LEU A 261 -12.22 26.32 -17.83
C LEU A 261 -11.59 25.91 -19.18
N ALA A 262 -12.40 26.01 -20.22
CA ALA A 262 -12.11 25.63 -21.60
C ALA A 262 -10.95 26.40 -22.24
N ARG A 263 -10.17 25.71 -23.10
CA ARG A 263 -9.67 26.27 -24.37
C ARG A 263 -9.14 25.18 -25.30
N SER A 264 -9.68 25.19 -26.51
CA SER A 264 -9.25 24.49 -27.73
C SER A 264 -7.92 25.03 -28.27
N ILE A 265 -7.13 24.19 -28.97
CA ILE A 265 -6.67 24.37 -30.37
C ILE A 265 -5.55 23.36 -30.73
N ALA A 266 -5.78 22.66 -31.85
CA ALA A 266 -4.90 22.12 -32.91
C ALA A 266 -3.61 21.31 -32.64
N ALA A 267 -3.53 20.18 -33.35
CA ALA A 267 -2.33 19.41 -33.68
C ALA A 267 -1.40 20.16 -34.67
N PRO A 268 -0.17 19.66 -34.91
CA PRO A 268 0.00 18.75 -36.06
C PRO A 268 0.97 17.56 -35.85
N LEU A 269 0.79 16.57 -36.72
CA LEU A 269 1.61 15.36 -36.95
C LEU A 269 2.99 15.65 -37.57
N ARG A 270 3.96 14.74 -37.32
CA ARG A 270 4.86 14.02 -38.29
C ARG A 270 5.85 13.13 -37.50
N THR A 271 5.65 11.81 -37.39
CA THR A 271 6.13 10.71 -38.27
C THR A 271 7.66 10.62 -38.47
N VAL A 272 8.31 9.61 -37.88
CA VAL A 272 9.30 8.74 -38.54
C VAL A 272 9.21 7.33 -37.93
N SER A 273 9.05 6.33 -38.80
CA SER A 273 9.00 4.90 -38.53
C SER A 273 10.39 4.27 -38.60
N THR A 274 10.58 3.14 -37.91
CA THR A 274 11.51 2.09 -38.35
C THR A 274 10.82 0.74 -38.27
N GLU A 275 10.88 0.02 -39.39
CA GLU A 275 10.13 -1.19 -39.73
C GLU A 275 10.69 -2.46 -39.06
N VAL A 276 9.80 -3.39 -38.69
CA VAL A 276 10.13 -4.82 -38.65
C VAL A 276 9.08 -5.55 -39.48
N GLN A 277 9.54 -6.16 -40.55
CA GLN A 277 8.76 -6.81 -41.60
C GLN A 277 8.48 -8.27 -41.22
N ALA A 278 7.21 -8.68 -41.28
CA ALA A 278 6.79 -10.08 -41.35
C ALA A 278 5.80 -10.25 -42.51
N PRO A 279 5.80 -11.37 -43.24
CA PRO A 279 5.19 -11.46 -44.56
C PRO A 279 3.67 -11.64 -44.48
N VAL A 280 2.94 -10.87 -45.29
CA VAL A 280 1.50 -10.97 -45.50
C VAL A 280 1.27 -11.56 -46.91
N GLU A 281 0.65 -12.74 -47.00
CA GLU A 281 -0.04 -13.17 -48.21
C GLU A 281 -1.30 -12.31 -48.40
N THR A 282 -1.36 -11.66 -49.56
CA THR A 282 -2.42 -10.75 -49.99
C THR A 282 -3.73 -11.50 -50.22
N ARG A 283 -4.76 -11.13 -49.46
CA ARG A 283 -6.16 -11.29 -49.87
C ARG A 283 -6.80 -9.91 -49.87
N GLU A 284 -7.05 -9.39 -51.06
CA GLU A 284 -7.75 -8.13 -51.31
C GLU A 284 -9.15 -8.17 -50.69
N LYS A 285 -9.45 -7.18 -49.85
CA LYS A 285 -10.81 -6.73 -49.57
C LYS A 285 -10.83 -5.21 -49.51
N ASP A 286 -11.73 -4.66 -50.31
CA ASP A 286 -11.94 -3.26 -50.60
C ASP A 286 -11.89 -2.33 -49.39
N THR A 287 -11.10 -1.27 -49.55
CA THR A 287 -11.09 -0.07 -48.73
C THR A 287 -12.40 0.71 -48.92
N LYS A 288 -13.26 0.68 -47.91
CA LYS A 288 -14.13 1.82 -47.58
C LYS A 288 -13.58 2.48 -46.32
N SER A 289 -13.01 3.67 -46.49
CA SER A 289 -12.68 4.59 -45.41
C SER A 289 -13.96 4.97 -44.66
N GLY A 290 -14.20 4.30 -43.54
CA GLY A 290 -15.29 4.58 -42.61
C GLY A 290 -14.85 5.58 -41.55
N GLU A 291 -15.21 6.84 -41.78
CA GLU A 291 -15.71 7.81 -40.80
C GLU A 291 -15.82 7.27 -39.36
N ILE A 292 -15.16 7.92 -38.40
CA ILE A 292 -15.36 7.65 -36.97
C ILE A 292 -16.81 8.00 -36.68
N THR A 293 -17.68 6.99 -36.68
CA THR A 293 -19.06 7.16 -36.27
C THR A 293 -19.06 7.68 -34.83
N PRO A 294 -19.74 8.81 -34.55
CA PRO A 294 -19.95 9.22 -33.18
C PRO A 294 -20.63 8.06 -32.45
N ILE A 295 -20.12 7.70 -31.28
CA ILE A 295 -20.79 6.74 -30.40
C ILE A 295 -22.22 7.25 -30.25
N PRO A 296 -23.26 6.50 -30.66
CA PRO A 296 -24.62 6.98 -30.59
C PRO A 296 -24.92 7.31 -29.13
N GLN A 297 -25.27 8.57 -28.86
CA GLN A 297 -25.74 8.97 -27.54
C GLN A 297 -27.02 8.18 -27.26
N LYS A 298 -26.92 7.15 -26.44
CA LYS A 298 -28.09 6.39 -25.99
C LYS A 298 -28.83 7.19 -24.94
N ASP A 299 -30.15 7.17 -25.05
CA ASP A 299 -31.04 7.82 -24.09
C ASP A 299 -30.83 7.24 -22.69
N ILE A 300 -30.80 8.13 -21.70
CA ILE A 300 -30.63 7.77 -20.29
C ILE A 300 -31.87 6.98 -19.86
N THR A 301 -31.67 5.74 -19.42
CA THR A 301 -32.76 4.89 -18.94
C THR A 301 -33.12 5.19 -17.48
N THR A 302 -34.37 4.93 -17.10
CA THR A 302 -34.88 5.23 -15.75
C THR A 302 -34.14 4.48 -14.64
N ALA A 303 -33.70 3.24 -14.90
CA ALA A 303 -33.02 2.43 -13.88
C ALA A 303 -31.61 2.93 -13.57
N ASP A 304 -30.92 3.50 -14.55
CA ASP A 304 -29.58 4.08 -14.38
C ASP A 304 -29.60 5.29 -13.43
N VAL A 305 -30.63 6.15 -13.56
CA VAL A 305 -30.82 7.32 -12.68
C VAL A 305 -31.09 6.91 -11.22
N ILE A 306 -31.80 5.80 -11.01
CA ILE A 306 -32.22 5.33 -9.67
C ILE A 306 -31.15 4.45 -8.99
N SER A 307 -30.28 3.80 -9.78
CA SER A 307 -29.31 2.81 -9.31
C SER A 307 -28.29 3.35 -8.29
N GLY A 308 -27.99 4.67 -8.33
CA GLY A 308 -26.95 5.27 -7.50
C GLY A 308 -25.52 4.88 -7.92
N ALA A 309 -25.37 4.17 -9.04
CA ALA A 309 -24.08 3.80 -9.60
C ALA A 309 -23.34 5.02 -10.16
N PRO A 310 -22.00 5.07 -10.09
CA PRO A 310 -21.23 6.16 -10.66
C PRO A 310 -21.46 6.27 -12.19
N PRO A 311 -21.57 7.48 -12.76
CA PRO A 311 -21.85 7.68 -14.19
C PRO A 311 -20.75 7.12 -15.09
N GLN A 312 -19.52 6.97 -14.57
CA GLN A 312 -18.38 6.36 -15.28
C GLN A 312 -18.65 4.90 -15.66
N LEU A 313 -19.57 4.21 -14.98
CA LEU A 313 -19.93 2.82 -15.29
C LEU A 313 -20.61 2.70 -16.66
N ARG A 314 -21.34 3.74 -17.10
CA ARG A 314 -22.06 3.76 -18.39
C ARG A 314 -21.13 3.61 -19.58
N HIS A 315 -19.95 4.24 -19.50
CA HIS A 315 -18.94 4.22 -20.56
C HIS A 315 -18.17 2.90 -20.65
N ARG A 316 -18.41 1.96 -19.71
CA ARG A 316 -17.76 0.66 -19.75
C ARG A 316 -18.56 -0.31 -20.58
N VAL A 317 -17.84 -1.05 -21.42
CA VAL A 317 -18.41 -2.13 -22.20
C VAL A 317 -18.50 -3.39 -21.36
N VAL A 318 -19.68 -3.99 -21.37
CA VAL A 318 -20.03 -5.25 -20.74
C VAL A 318 -19.94 -6.38 -21.76
N ARG A 319 -19.38 -7.52 -21.34
CA ARG A 319 -19.36 -8.73 -22.15
C ARG A 319 -20.46 -9.69 -21.69
N ILE A 320 -21.36 -10.03 -22.61
CA ILE A 320 -22.38 -11.05 -22.42
C ILE A 320 -21.91 -12.35 -23.08
N PHE A 321 -21.67 -13.41 -22.30
CA PHE A 321 -21.13 -14.66 -22.84
C PHE A 321 -21.52 -15.90 -22.02
N GLN A 322 -21.44 -17.07 -22.66
CA GLN A 322 -21.44 -18.35 -21.96
C GLN A 322 -19.99 -18.75 -21.63
N PRO A 323 -19.66 -19.03 -20.36
CA PRO A 323 -18.32 -19.46 -19.98
C PRO A 323 -17.89 -20.71 -20.73
N THR A 324 -16.70 -20.67 -21.31
CA THR A 324 -16.08 -21.84 -21.92
C THR A 324 -15.81 -22.89 -20.86
N ARG A 325 -16.07 -24.16 -21.18
CA ARG A 325 -15.76 -25.28 -20.28
C ARG A 325 -14.25 -25.32 -20.00
N ASN A 326 -13.86 -25.46 -18.73
CA ASN A 326 -12.47 -25.70 -18.37
C ASN A 326 -11.93 -26.95 -19.09
N THR A 327 -10.83 -26.83 -19.84
CA THR A 327 -10.21 -27.93 -20.59
C THR A 327 -9.76 -29.07 -19.67
N MET A 328 -9.34 -28.74 -18.44
CA MET A 328 -8.88 -29.70 -17.44
C MET A 328 -10.01 -30.56 -16.84
N GLN A 329 -11.27 -30.23 -17.09
CA GLN A 329 -12.43 -30.92 -16.54
C GLN A 329 -13.41 -31.35 -17.63
N SER A 330 -14.02 -32.52 -17.47
CA SER A 330 -15.00 -33.04 -18.41
C SER A 330 -16.41 -32.44 -18.22
N GLY A 331 -16.75 -32.00 -16.99
CA GLY A 331 -18.07 -31.53 -16.60
C GLY A 331 -18.54 -30.25 -17.29
N GLY A 332 -19.81 -30.22 -17.73
CA GLY A 332 -20.41 -29.13 -18.51
C GLY A 332 -21.48 -28.29 -17.81
N SER A 333 -21.67 -28.44 -16.49
CA SER A 333 -22.79 -27.76 -15.80
C SER A 333 -22.68 -26.22 -15.84
N LYS A 334 -21.47 -25.68 -15.69
CA LYS A 334 -21.21 -24.24 -15.60
C LYS A 334 -21.37 -23.47 -16.93
N SER A 335 -21.42 -24.15 -18.07
CA SER A 335 -21.53 -23.50 -19.39
C SER A 335 -22.98 -23.24 -19.83
N LYS A 336 -23.97 -23.67 -19.05
CA LYS A 336 -25.40 -23.48 -19.38
C LYS A 336 -25.87 -22.04 -19.16
N PHE A 337 -25.30 -21.35 -18.19
CA PHE A 337 -25.71 -20.01 -17.80
C PHE A 337 -24.98 -18.93 -18.58
N TRP A 338 -25.69 -17.84 -18.86
CA TRP A 338 -25.12 -16.62 -19.42
C TRP A 338 -24.52 -15.76 -18.33
N ARG A 339 -23.42 -15.07 -18.63
CA ARG A 339 -22.75 -14.17 -17.69
C ARG A 339 -22.53 -12.81 -18.30
N ILE A 340 -22.72 -11.82 -17.45
CA ILE A 340 -22.27 -10.44 -17.63
C ILE A 340 -20.98 -10.28 -16.83
N ASP A 341 -19.94 -9.83 -17.51
CA ASP A 341 -18.64 -9.46 -16.93
C ASP A 341 -18.17 -8.13 -17.55
N TRP A 342 -17.46 -7.33 -16.79
CA TRP A 342 -16.99 -6.01 -17.25
C TRP A 342 -15.60 -6.13 -17.86
N ASP A 343 -15.30 -5.30 -18.86
CA ASP A 343 -13.93 -5.16 -19.33
C ASP A 343 -13.06 -4.45 -18.29
N ILE A 344 -11.76 -4.73 -18.34
CA ILE A 344 -10.78 -4.19 -17.41
C ILE A 344 -10.66 -2.67 -17.63
N LEU A 345 -10.80 -1.88 -16.57
CA LEU A 345 -10.64 -0.43 -16.67
C LEU A 345 -9.22 -0.04 -17.09
N GLY A 346 -9.09 0.73 -18.18
CA GLY A 346 -7.83 1.37 -18.56
C GLY A 346 -7.33 2.30 -17.45
N GLY A 347 -6.12 2.06 -16.93
CA GLY A 347 -5.54 2.82 -15.81
C GLY A 347 -6.02 2.42 -14.41
N GLY A 348 -7.17 1.75 -14.30
CA GLY A 348 -7.70 1.21 -13.04
C GLY A 348 -7.52 -0.31 -12.87
N GLY A 349 -6.75 -0.94 -13.76
CA GLY A 349 -6.46 -2.37 -13.75
C GLY A 349 -5.63 -2.82 -12.54
N ARG A 350 -5.04 -4.02 -12.61
CA ARG A 350 -4.26 -4.55 -11.49
C ARG A 350 -2.84 -3.99 -11.47
N TRP A 351 -2.39 -3.52 -10.31
CA TRP A 351 -1.00 -3.15 -10.05
C TRP A 351 -0.45 -3.87 -8.81
N GLU A 352 0.86 -4.00 -8.72
CA GLU A 352 1.52 -4.57 -7.55
C GLU A 352 1.56 -3.52 -6.42
N ASN A 353 1.10 -3.89 -5.23
CA ASN A 353 1.25 -3.07 -4.04
C ASN A 353 2.74 -2.95 -3.70
N PRO A 354 3.31 -1.74 -3.60
CA PRO A 354 4.74 -1.56 -3.34
C PRO A 354 5.20 -2.11 -1.98
N LEU A 355 4.30 -2.21 -1.00
CA LEU A 355 4.62 -2.75 0.32
C LEU A 355 4.53 -4.28 0.34
N MET A 356 3.35 -4.83 0.01
CA MET A 356 3.04 -6.26 0.20
C MET A 356 3.24 -7.12 -1.06
N GLY A 357 3.32 -6.51 -2.24
CA GLY A 357 3.33 -7.23 -3.52
C GLY A 357 1.95 -7.76 -3.94
N TRP A 358 0.88 -7.38 -3.26
CA TRP A 358 -0.49 -7.80 -3.61
C TRP A 358 -1.00 -7.14 -4.89
N ALA A 359 -1.83 -7.85 -5.66
CA ALA A 359 -2.53 -7.28 -6.80
C ALA A 359 -3.64 -6.33 -6.32
N SER A 360 -3.30 -5.04 -6.23
CA SER A 360 -4.23 -3.96 -5.93
C SER A 360 -4.96 -3.52 -7.20
N SER A 361 -6.13 -2.89 -7.06
CA SER A 361 -6.94 -2.45 -8.19
C SER A 361 -7.88 -1.34 -7.76
N ALA A 362 -8.15 -0.39 -8.66
CA ALA A 362 -9.14 0.69 -8.48
C ALA A 362 -10.49 0.32 -9.10
N ASP A 363 -10.57 -0.84 -9.75
CA ASP A 363 -11.78 -1.25 -10.44
C ASP A 363 -12.82 -1.82 -9.47
N TYR A 364 -13.88 -1.05 -9.26
CA TYR A 364 -15.00 -1.41 -8.40
C TYR A 364 -15.91 -2.52 -8.97
N MET A 365 -15.80 -2.86 -10.27
CA MET A 365 -16.60 -3.92 -10.91
C MET A 365 -15.85 -5.23 -11.14
N GLN A 366 -14.52 -5.28 -10.92
CA GLN A 366 -13.68 -6.45 -11.23
C GLN A 366 -14.11 -7.77 -10.54
N GLY A 367 -14.81 -7.67 -9.41
CA GLY A 367 -15.29 -8.82 -8.62
C GLY A 367 -16.74 -9.21 -8.92
N THR A 368 -17.45 -8.40 -9.69
CA THR A 368 -18.88 -8.54 -9.93
C THR A 368 -19.11 -9.41 -11.14
N ARG A 369 -19.95 -10.44 -10.99
CA ARG A 369 -20.39 -11.29 -12.11
C ARG A 369 -21.86 -11.59 -11.96
N ILE A 370 -22.64 -11.26 -12.98
CA ILE A 370 -24.08 -11.49 -12.96
C ILE A 370 -24.41 -12.69 -13.84
N ILE A 371 -25.28 -13.58 -13.34
CA ILE A 371 -25.62 -14.84 -13.99
C ILE A 371 -27.07 -14.80 -14.44
N PHE A 372 -27.33 -15.19 -15.69
CA PHE A 372 -28.65 -15.23 -16.31
C PHE A 372 -28.94 -16.61 -16.91
N HIS A 373 -30.23 -16.91 -17.07
CA HIS A 373 -30.70 -18.14 -17.69
C HIS A 373 -30.76 -18.01 -19.21
N SER A 374 -31.30 -16.91 -19.71
CA SER A 374 -31.34 -16.59 -21.15
C SER A 374 -30.33 -15.51 -21.54
N LYS A 375 -29.99 -15.50 -22.83
CA LYS A 375 -29.23 -14.40 -23.47
C LYS A 375 -30.05 -13.12 -23.45
N ASP A 376 -31.34 -13.22 -23.76
CA ASP A 376 -32.22 -12.07 -23.93
C ASP A 376 -32.47 -11.37 -22.60
N ASP A 377 -32.54 -12.13 -21.49
CA ASP A 377 -32.61 -11.57 -20.13
C ASP A 377 -31.37 -10.73 -19.80
N ALA A 378 -30.19 -11.20 -20.21
CA ALA A 378 -28.93 -10.49 -19.99
C ALA A 378 -28.86 -9.20 -20.83
N ILE A 379 -29.34 -9.25 -22.07
CA ILE A 379 -29.41 -8.07 -22.96
C ILE A 379 -30.38 -7.05 -22.38
N HIS A 380 -31.60 -7.47 -22.04
CA HIS A 380 -32.62 -6.61 -21.47
C HIS A 380 -32.13 -5.97 -20.16
N PHE A 381 -31.40 -6.71 -19.32
CA PHE A 381 -30.79 -6.16 -18.11
C PHE A 381 -29.74 -5.10 -18.41
N ALA A 382 -28.84 -5.34 -19.36
CA ALA A 382 -27.82 -4.37 -19.76
C ALA A 382 -28.44 -3.10 -20.38
N GLU A 383 -29.43 -3.25 -21.24
CA GLU A 383 -30.19 -2.15 -21.84
C GLU A 383 -30.93 -1.34 -20.78
N LYS A 384 -31.60 -2.02 -19.83
CA LYS A 384 -32.29 -1.35 -18.71
C LYS A 384 -31.34 -0.49 -17.88
N GLN A 385 -30.10 -0.94 -17.66
CA GLN A 385 -29.07 -0.20 -16.93
C GLN A 385 -28.32 0.83 -17.78
N GLY A 386 -28.57 0.90 -19.09
CA GLY A 386 -27.88 1.81 -20.00
C GLY A 386 -26.42 1.46 -20.27
N TRP A 387 -26.02 0.19 -20.09
CA TRP A 387 -24.64 -0.24 -20.34
C TRP A 387 -24.42 -0.61 -21.80
N ASP A 388 -23.26 -0.23 -22.34
CA ASP A 388 -22.82 -0.75 -23.64
C ASP A 388 -22.42 -2.21 -23.50
N TYR A 389 -22.85 -3.05 -24.43
CA TYR A 389 -22.60 -4.48 -24.35
C TYR A 389 -22.14 -5.07 -25.67
N TYR A 390 -21.32 -6.11 -25.57
CA TYR A 390 -20.95 -6.99 -26.67
C TYR A 390 -21.37 -8.42 -26.34
N VAL A 391 -22.15 -9.03 -27.24
CA VAL A 391 -22.59 -10.41 -27.09
C VAL A 391 -21.62 -11.33 -27.82
N GLN A 392 -20.92 -12.18 -27.06
CA GLN A 392 -20.11 -13.23 -27.65
C GLN A 392 -20.99 -14.42 -28.04
N PRO A 393 -20.92 -14.90 -29.30
CA PRO A 393 -21.68 -16.06 -29.73
C PRO A 393 -21.21 -17.34 -29.00
N PRO A 394 -22.13 -18.23 -28.60
CA PRO A 394 -21.77 -19.44 -27.89
C PRO A 394 -21.04 -20.43 -28.81
N THR A 395 -19.97 -21.03 -28.30
CA THR A 395 -19.19 -22.03 -29.07
C THR A 395 -19.91 -23.38 -29.06
N VAL A 396 -20.59 -23.73 -30.15
CA VAL A 396 -21.24 -25.04 -30.31
C VAL A 396 -20.18 -26.09 -30.63
N LYS A 397 -20.08 -27.11 -29.78
CA LYS A 397 -19.19 -28.26 -30.01
C LYS A 397 -19.83 -29.18 -31.05
N LYS A 398 -19.16 -29.39 -32.18
CA LYS A 398 -19.50 -30.45 -33.12
C LYS A 398 -19.04 -31.77 -32.53
N ILE A 399 -19.97 -32.66 -32.20
CA ILE A 399 -19.66 -34.02 -31.74
C ILE A 399 -19.64 -34.91 -32.98
N PRO A 400 -18.47 -35.36 -33.46
CA PRO A 400 -18.43 -36.31 -34.57
C PRO A 400 -19.02 -37.65 -34.11
N PRO A 401 -19.62 -38.44 -35.02
CA PRO A 401 -20.06 -39.80 -34.69
C PRO A 401 -18.83 -40.60 -34.24
N LYS A 402 -18.96 -41.31 -33.12
CA LYS A 402 -17.91 -42.17 -32.57
C LYS A 402 -18.37 -43.62 -32.68
N ASN A 403 -17.75 -44.38 -33.58
CA ASN A 403 -18.02 -45.81 -33.71
C ASN A 403 -16.79 -46.61 -33.23
N TYR A 404 -16.97 -47.43 -32.19
CA TYR A 404 -15.88 -48.22 -31.63
C TYR A 404 -15.32 -49.26 -32.63
N ALA A 405 -16.17 -49.77 -33.54
CA ALA A 405 -15.75 -50.74 -34.55
C ALA A 405 -14.70 -50.17 -35.54
N GLU A 406 -14.68 -48.84 -35.74
CA GLU A 406 -13.69 -48.18 -36.59
C GLU A 406 -12.25 -48.38 -36.12
N ASN A 407 -12.07 -48.73 -34.84
CA ASN A 407 -10.75 -49.04 -34.28
C ASN A 407 -10.12 -50.27 -34.96
N TYR A 408 -10.94 -51.22 -35.45
CA TYR A 408 -10.53 -52.53 -35.95
C TYR A 408 -10.81 -52.75 -37.46
N VAL A 409 -11.14 -51.70 -38.21
CA VAL A 409 -11.41 -51.82 -39.65
C VAL A 409 -10.15 -52.26 -40.39
N TYR A 410 -10.28 -53.34 -41.17
CA TYR A 410 -9.22 -53.83 -42.06
C TYR A 410 -8.85 -52.77 -43.08
N LYS A 411 -7.55 -52.48 -43.19
CA LYS A 411 -7.00 -51.57 -44.21
C LYS A 411 -6.07 -52.38 -45.11
N PRO A 412 -6.34 -52.46 -46.43
CA PRO A 412 -5.57 -53.30 -47.34
C PRO A 412 -4.16 -52.78 -47.61
N GLY A 413 -3.88 -51.50 -47.34
CA GLY A 413 -2.56 -50.89 -47.51
C GLY A 413 -1.72 -50.85 -46.23
N LYS A 414 -0.48 -50.35 -46.35
CA LYS A 414 0.42 -50.16 -45.20
C LYS A 414 -0.23 -49.23 -44.16
N LEU A 415 -0.33 -49.72 -42.93
CA LEU A 415 -0.91 -48.97 -41.81
C LEU A 415 -0.06 -47.73 -41.47
N ARG A 416 -0.70 -46.56 -41.35
CA ARG A 416 -0.03 -45.30 -40.95
C ARG A 416 0.29 -45.26 -39.46
N ILE A 417 -0.52 -45.90 -38.63
CA ILE A 417 -0.40 -45.93 -37.16
C ILE A 417 -0.82 -47.33 -36.69
N ALA A 418 -0.02 -47.94 -35.81
CA ALA A 418 -0.42 -49.13 -35.07
C ALA A 418 -1.18 -48.69 -33.80
N ARG A 419 -2.49 -48.93 -33.77
CA ARG A 419 -3.33 -48.57 -32.62
C ARG A 419 -3.09 -49.56 -31.47
N THR A 420 -2.85 -49.07 -30.27
CA THR A 420 -2.64 -49.89 -29.07
C THR A 420 -3.95 -50.27 -28.37
N LYS A 421 -4.92 -49.35 -28.37
CA LYS A 421 -6.28 -49.51 -27.85
C LYS A 421 -7.27 -48.69 -28.68
#